data_AF-A0A5Q0C8T3-F1
#
_entry.id   AF-A0A5Q0C8T3-F1
#
_cell.length_a   1.000
_cell.length_b   1.000
_cell.length_c   1.000
_cell.angle_alpha   90.00
_cell.angle_beta   90.00
_cell.angle_gamma   90.00
#
_symmetry.space_group_name_H-M   'P 1'
#
loop_
_entity.id
_entity.type
_entity.pdbx_description
1 polymer ?
#
loop_
_entity_poly.entity_id
_entity_poly.type
_entity_poly.pdbx_seq_one_letter_code
_entity_poly.pdbx_strand_id
1 'polypeptide(L)'
;MNGQAAKNIRQAFPGLAFGSPDYEASQAAARWATEPAAAAGSRFLASLGLLEIAQRCLVDGETLEAAGEAGPYGTCSQQRAWAAGRLAAACHAMVLAEELAAEKKAASDRIAELEQALAYARAETRAAARFHTINVPFREKRKRSVDWGAA
;
A
#
# COMPACT_ATOMS: atom_id res chain seq x y z
N MET A 1 -0.80 21.45 -11.25
CA MET A 1 -1.21 20.65 -12.42
C MET A 1 -1.47 21.59 -13.60
N ASN A 2 -0.95 21.28 -14.80
CA ASN A 2 -1.14 22.09 -15.99
C ASN A 2 -2.61 22.03 -16.49
N GLY A 3 -3.10 23.08 -17.15
CA GLY A 3 -4.46 23.15 -17.70
C GLY A 3 -4.78 22.06 -18.73
N GLN A 4 -3.76 21.61 -19.48
CA GLN A 4 -3.93 20.50 -20.42
C GLN A 4 -4.12 19.15 -19.71
N ALA A 5 -3.39 18.88 -18.62
CA ALA A 5 -3.61 17.68 -17.80
C ALA A 5 -5.03 17.62 -17.23
N ALA A 6 -5.56 18.75 -16.74
CA ALA A 6 -6.95 18.85 -16.27
C ALA A 6 -7.98 18.59 -17.40
N LYS A 7 -7.65 18.97 -18.64
CA LYS A 7 -8.48 18.66 -19.81
C LYS A 7 -8.42 17.17 -20.15
N ASN A 8 -7.24 16.56 -20.13
CA ASN A 8 -7.05 15.13 -20.39
C ASN A 8 -7.82 14.27 -19.38
N ILE A 9 -7.77 14.61 -18.09
CA ILE A 9 -8.55 13.91 -17.04
C ILE A 9 -10.05 13.99 -17.33
N ARG A 10 -10.58 15.18 -17.67
CA ARG A 10 -12.01 15.34 -18.02
C ARG A 10 -12.41 14.55 -19.27
N GLN A 11 -11.49 14.36 -20.20
CA GLN A 11 -11.73 13.55 -21.40
C GLN A 11 -11.65 12.05 -21.11
N ALA A 12 -10.80 11.63 -20.16
CA ALA A 12 -10.72 10.25 -19.69
C ALA A 12 -11.95 9.84 -18.85
N PHE A 13 -12.52 10.79 -18.10
CA PHE A 13 -13.70 10.57 -17.24
C PHE A 13 -14.86 11.50 -17.62
N PRO A 14 -15.60 11.21 -18.68
CA PRO A 14 -16.78 11.98 -19.05
C PRO A 14 -17.88 11.81 -17.99
N GLY A 15 -18.39 12.92 -17.44
CA GLY A 15 -19.49 12.88 -16.46
C GLY A 15 -19.07 12.55 -15.03
N LEU A 16 -17.85 12.95 -14.64
CA LEU A 16 -17.27 12.78 -13.30
C LEU A 16 -18.23 13.26 -12.18
N ALA A 17 -18.91 12.32 -11.52
CA ALA A 17 -19.80 12.59 -10.40
C ALA A 17 -19.00 12.71 -9.09
N PHE A 18 -19.30 13.71 -8.27
CA PHE A 18 -18.62 13.89 -6.99
C PHE A 18 -18.79 12.65 -6.09
N GLY A 19 -17.69 12.17 -5.49
CA GLY A 19 -17.69 10.99 -4.63
C GLY A 19 -17.77 9.65 -5.37
N SER A 20 -17.67 9.62 -6.70
CA SER A 20 -17.53 8.37 -7.45
C SER A 20 -16.08 7.85 -7.42
N PRO A 21 -15.86 6.56 -7.73
CA PRO A 21 -14.50 6.02 -7.90
C PRO A 21 -13.68 6.78 -8.95
N ASP A 22 -14.32 7.27 -10.01
CA ASP A 22 -13.67 8.07 -11.05
C ASP A 22 -13.25 9.44 -10.52
N TYR A 23 -14.07 10.05 -9.64
CA TYR A 23 -13.72 11.28 -8.95
C TYR A 23 -12.49 11.07 -8.06
N GLU A 24 -12.43 10.00 -7.28
CA GLU A 24 -11.26 9.67 -6.46
C GLU A 24 -10.01 9.43 -7.31
N ALA A 25 -10.14 8.69 -8.41
CA ALA A 25 -9.06 8.46 -9.37
C ALA A 25 -8.53 9.78 -9.98
N SER A 26 -9.43 10.71 -10.30
CA SER A 26 -9.05 12.04 -10.80
C SER A 26 -8.26 12.86 -9.77
N GLN A 27 -8.60 12.73 -8.48
CA GLN A 27 -7.90 13.40 -7.39
C GLN A 27 -6.53 12.78 -7.13
N ALA A 28 -6.44 11.44 -7.17
CA ALA A 28 -5.16 10.73 -7.07
C ALA A 28 -4.21 11.13 -8.21
N ALA A 29 -4.73 11.24 -9.44
CA ALA A 29 -3.96 11.72 -10.59
C ALA A 29 -3.49 13.16 -10.42
N ALA A 30 -4.34 14.04 -9.89
CA ALA A 30 -3.97 15.43 -9.62
C ALA A 30 -2.86 15.52 -8.56
N ARG A 31 -2.95 14.75 -7.47
CA ARG A 31 -1.89 14.65 -6.44
C ARG A 31 -0.58 14.14 -7.03
N TRP A 32 -0.65 13.04 -7.78
CA TRP A 32 0.51 12.42 -8.43
C TRP A 32 1.22 13.35 -9.43
N ALA A 33 0.46 14.23 -10.09
CA ALA A 33 1.03 15.21 -11.04
C ALA A 33 1.68 16.42 -10.36
N THR A 34 1.29 16.76 -9.11
CA THR A 34 1.81 17.93 -8.38
C THR A 34 2.90 17.60 -7.39
N GLU A 35 2.77 16.47 -6.72
CA GLU A 35 3.80 15.90 -5.87
C GLU A 35 4.42 14.79 -6.69
N PRO A 36 5.74 14.77 -6.94
CA PRO A 36 6.39 13.59 -7.52
C PRO A 36 6.18 12.44 -6.54
N ALA A 37 5.03 11.77 -6.66
CA ALA A 37 4.56 10.80 -5.70
C ALA A 37 5.61 9.72 -5.60
N ALA A 38 5.88 9.31 -4.36
CA ALA A 38 6.92 8.38 -3.95
C ALA A 38 7.30 7.39 -5.05
N ALA A 39 8.59 7.20 -5.31
CA ALA A 39 9.13 6.31 -6.35
C ALA A 39 8.45 4.92 -6.45
N ALA A 40 7.82 4.45 -5.36
CA ALA A 40 6.94 3.28 -5.34
C ALA A 40 5.73 3.38 -6.29
N GLY A 41 5.00 4.49 -6.34
CA GLY A 41 3.85 4.70 -7.22
C GLY A 41 4.25 4.70 -8.69
N SER A 42 5.34 5.38 -9.05
CA SER A 42 5.89 5.37 -10.41
C SER A 42 6.36 3.97 -10.83
N ARG A 43 7.00 3.21 -9.93
CA ARG A 43 7.38 1.80 -10.19
C ARG A 43 6.16 0.90 -10.41
N PHE A 44 5.10 1.09 -9.63
CA PHE A 44 3.86 0.33 -9.80
C PHE A 44 3.23 0.60 -11.17
N LEU A 45 3.08 1.88 -11.55
CA LEU A 45 2.60 2.25 -12.88
C LEU A 45 3.50 1.71 -13.99
N ALA A 46 4.83 1.70 -13.80
CA ALA A 46 5.76 1.14 -14.78
C ALA A 46 5.55 -0.36 -14.98
N SER A 47 5.32 -1.12 -13.90
CA SER A 47 5.03 -2.57 -14.01
C SER A 47 3.75 -2.89 -14.77
N LEU A 48 2.80 -1.95 -14.82
CA LEU A 48 1.56 -2.05 -15.60
C LEU A 48 1.69 -1.45 -17.01
N GLY A 49 2.87 -0.92 -17.35
CA GLY A 49 3.12 -0.16 -18.57
C GLY A 49 2.35 1.16 -18.65
N LEU A 50 1.81 1.67 -17.53
CA LEU A 50 0.95 2.87 -17.46
C LEU A 50 1.73 4.15 -17.14
N LEU A 51 3.01 4.04 -16.78
CA LEU A 51 3.81 5.20 -16.38
C LEU A 51 3.99 6.21 -17.51
N GLU A 52 4.30 5.74 -18.72
CA GLU A 52 4.61 6.62 -19.86
C GLU A 52 3.40 7.48 -20.25
N ILE A 53 2.21 6.87 -20.36
CA ILE A 53 0.99 7.60 -20.68
C ILE A 53 0.61 8.58 -19.55
N ALA A 54 0.86 8.21 -18.29
CA ALA A 54 0.62 9.10 -17.16
C ALA A 54 1.57 10.31 -17.17
N GLN A 55 2.87 10.10 -17.43
CA GLN A 55 3.85 11.17 -17.53
C GLN A 55 3.51 12.14 -18.67
N ARG A 56 3.32 11.62 -19.89
CA ARG A 56 3.01 12.44 -21.06
C ARG A 56 1.73 13.26 -20.86
N CYS A 57 0.66 12.62 -20.38
CA CYS A 57 -0.65 13.28 -20.27
C CYS A 57 -0.82 14.15 -19.02
N LEU A 58 -0.15 13.86 -17.90
CA LEU A 58 -0.37 14.56 -16.63
C LEU A 58 0.78 15.51 -16.24
N VAL A 59 2.02 15.17 -16.59
CA VAL A 59 3.22 15.97 -16.26
C VAL A 59 3.62 16.83 -17.44
N ASP A 60 3.88 16.22 -18.60
CA ASP A 60 4.36 16.93 -19.79
C ASP A 60 3.24 17.74 -20.45
N GLY A 61 1.99 17.32 -20.24
CA GLY A 61 0.81 18.01 -20.74
C GLY A 61 0.59 17.82 -22.23
N GLU A 62 0.99 16.67 -22.78
CA GLU A 62 0.62 16.27 -24.13
C GLU A 62 -0.89 16.05 -24.26
N THR A 63 -1.44 16.23 -25.46
CA THR A 63 -2.85 15.94 -25.72
C THR A 63 -3.08 14.43 -25.83
N LEU A 64 -4.30 13.97 -25.54
CA LEU A 64 -4.65 12.55 -25.71
C LEU A 64 -4.50 12.07 -27.15
N GLU A 65 -4.67 12.96 -28.13
CA GLU A 65 -4.42 12.66 -29.54
C GLU A 65 -2.94 12.33 -29.77
N ALA A 66 -2.01 13.20 -29.34
CA ALA A 66 -0.57 12.99 -29.51
C ALA A 66 -0.04 11.80 -28.70
N ALA A 67 -0.56 11.62 -27.49
CA ALA A 67 -0.25 10.46 -26.67
C ALA A 67 -0.76 9.14 -27.30
N GLY A 68 -1.89 9.22 -28.00
CA GLY A 68 -2.54 8.10 -28.67
C GLY A 68 -1.87 7.63 -29.96
N GLU A 69 -1.02 8.46 -30.58
CA GLU A 69 -0.26 8.09 -31.80
C GLU A 69 0.67 6.89 -31.58
N ALA A 70 1.15 6.69 -30.35
CA ALA A 70 1.95 5.53 -29.96
C ALA A 70 1.10 4.23 -29.81
N GLY A 71 -0.22 4.35 -29.89
CA GLY A 71 -1.15 3.24 -29.76
C GLY A 71 -1.31 2.41 -31.03
N PRO A 72 -2.01 1.27 -30.95
CA PRO A 72 -2.15 0.31 -32.06
C PRO A 72 -3.18 0.73 -33.12
N TYR A 73 -3.85 1.88 -32.95
CA TYR A 73 -4.99 2.29 -33.76
C TYR A 73 -4.62 3.34 -34.80
N GLY A 74 -5.30 3.31 -35.95
CA GLY A 74 -4.96 4.14 -37.10
C GLY A 74 -5.73 5.45 -37.22
N THR A 75 -6.90 5.58 -36.59
CA THR A 75 -7.69 6.82 -36.67
C THR A 75 -7.48 7.67 -35.42
N CYS A 76 -7.51 9.01 -35.59
CA CYS A 76 -7.37 9.95 -34.47
C CYS A 76 -8.42 9.72 -33.37
N SER A 77 -9.65 9.37 -33.73
CA SER A 77 -10.71 9.06 -32.74
C SER A 77 -10.41 7.80 -31.93
N GLN A 78 -9.90 6.74 -32.56
CA GLN A 78 -9.54 5.49 -31.88
C GLN A 78 -8.30 5.69 -31.01
N GLN A 79 -7.29 6.40 -31.51
CA GLN A 79 -6.06 6.72 -30.78
C GLN A 79 -6.38 7.52 -29.51
N ARG A 80 -7.21 8.55 -29.63
CA ARG A 80 -7.67 9.33 -28.47
C ARG A 80 -8.45 8.49 -27.47
N ALA A 81 -9.38 7.65 -27.94
CA ALA A 81 -10.17 6.78 -27.07
C ALA A 81 -9.28 5.77 -26.32
N TRP A 82 -8.26 5.22 -26.99
CA TRP A 82 -7.27 4.35 -26.38
C TRP A 82 -6.43 5.10 -25.33
N ALA A 83 -5.91 6.28 -25.66
CA ALA A 83 -5.14 7.10 -24.73
C ALA A 83 -5.99 7.49 -23.51
N ALA A 84 -7.26 7.84 -23.72
CA ALA A 84 -8.21 8.13 -22.64
C ALA A 84 -8.41 6.92 -21.72
N GLY A 85 -8.63 5.72 -22.28
CA GLY A 85 -8.80 4.50 -21.49
C GLY A 85 -7.53 4.11 -20.73
N ARG A 86 -6.35 4.27 -21.35
CA ARG A 86 -5.05 4.03 -20.71
C ARG A 86 -4.79 5.03 -19.59
N LEU A 87 -5.14 6.29 -19.78
CA LEU A 87 -5.04 7.32 -18.75
C LEU A 87 -5.99 7.02 -17.59
N ALA A 88 -7.25 6.67 -17.86
CA ALA A 88 -8.21 6.29 -16.82
C ALA A 88 -7.71 5.10 -15.99
N ALA A 89 -7.19 4.06 -16.65
CA ALA A 89 -6.56 2.92 -15.98
C ALA A 89 -5.36 3.34 -15.11
N ALA A 90 -4.52 4.27 -15.60
CA ALA A 90 -3.41 4.82 -14.82
C ALA A 90 -3.90 5.54 -13.56
N CYS A 91 -4.96 6.36 -13.66
CA CYS A 91 -5.54 7.06 -12.52
C CYS A 91 -6.09 6.10 -11.46
N HIS A 92 -6.80 5.03 -11.85
CA HIS A 92 -7.25 4.00 -10.89
C HIS A 92 -6.08 3.22 -10.27
N ALA A 93 -5.04 2.93 -11.07
CA ALA A 93 -3.83 2.28 -10.56
C ALA A 93 -3.09 3.16 -9.54
N MET A 94 -3.19 4.49 -9.64
CA MET A 94 -2.65 5.40 -8.62
C MET A 94 -3.40 5.26 -7.29
N VAL A 95 -4.73 5.18 -7.31
CA VAL A 95 -5.54 4.93 -6.11
C VAL A 95 -5.14 3.61 -5.46
N LEU A 96 -5.09 2.53 -6.24
CA LEU A 96 -4.69 1.22 -5.74
C LEU A 96 -3.26 1.22 -5.17
N ALA A 97 -2.35 2.00 -5.76
CA ALA A 97 -0.98 2.13 -5.23
C ALA A 97 -0.96 2.85 -3.87
N GLU A 98 -1.79 3.87 -3.68
CA GLU A 98 -1.95 4.58 -2.41
C GLU A 98 -2.54 3.64 -1.33
N GLU A 99 -3.59 2.89 -1.67
CA GLU A 99 -4.22 1.90 -0.77
C GLU A 99 -3.22 0.82 -0.35
N LEU A 100 -2.50 0.22 -1.31
CA LEU A 100 -1.50 -0.81 -1.03
C LEU A 100 -0.34 -0.29 -0.18
N ALA A 101 0.05 0.97 -0.36
CA ALA A 101 1.07 1.61 0.47
C ALA A 101 0.58 1.80 1.92
N ALA A 102 -0.69 2.20 2.10
CA ALA A 102 -1.30 2.32 3.41
C ALA A 102 -1.42 0.97 4.12
N GLU A 103 -1.86 -0.07 3.41
CA GLU A 103 -1.95 -1.44 3.95
C GLU A 103 -0.59 -1.98 4.38
N LYS A 104 0.44 -1.82 3.54
CA LYS A 104 1.81 -2.26 3.87
C LYS A 104 2.34 -1.57 5.12
N LYS A 105 2.05 -0.28 5.29
CA LYS A 105 2.44 0.48 6.47
C LYS A 105 1.69 -0.02 7.73
N ALA A 106 0.37 -0.20 7.63
CA ALA A 106 -0.41 -0.74 8.75
C ALA A 106 0.08 -2.14 9.17
N ALA A 107 0.43 -2.99 8.19
CA ALA A 107 0.99 -4.30 8.44
C ALA A 107 2.38 -4.22 9.10
N SER A 108 3.27 -3.33 8.64
CA SER A 108 4.59 -3.16 9.25
C SER A 108 4.51 -2.66 10.68
N ASP A 109 3.62 -1.71 10.94
CA ASP A 109 3.41 -1.16 12.29
C ASP A 109 2.89 -2.27 13.22
N ARG A 110 1.95 -3.09 12.73
CA ARG A 110 1.43 -4.23 13.50
C ARG A 110 2.50 -5.29 13.79
N ILE A 111 3.39 -5.57 12.84
CA ILE A 111 4.51 -6.49 13.06
C ILE A 111 5.42 -5.95 14.16
N ALA A 112 5.77 -4.66 14.11
CA ALA A 112 6.62 -4.03 15.13
C ALA A 112 6.01 -4.11 16.54
N GLU A 113 4.70 -3.86 16.67
CA GLU A 113 3.98 -4.02 17.94
C GLU A 113 4.06 -5.45 18.47
N LEU A 114 3.83 -6.44 17.60
CA LEU A 114 3.87 -7.86 17.97
C LEU A 114 5.27 -8.31 18.36
N GLU A 115 6.30 -7.83 17.66
CA GLU A 115 7.70 -8.09 18.01
C GLU A 115 8.05 -7.55 19.40
N GLN A 116 7.59 -6.33 19.72
CA GLN A 116 7.79 -5.73 21.03
C GLN A 116 7.06 -6.50 22.14
N ALA A 117 5.79 -6.87 21.90
CA ALA A 117 5.01 -7.67 22.84
C ALA A 117 5.66 -9.05 23.10
N LEU A 118 6.17 -9.68 22.04
CA LEU A 118 6.87 -10.96 22.12
C LEU A 118 8.20 -10.82 22.88
N ALA A 119 8.94 -9.73 22.68
CA ALA A 119 10.16 -9.45 23.44
C ALA A 119 9.86 -9.29 24.94
N TYR A 120 8.79 -8.58 25.29
CA TYR A 120 8.32 -8.42 26.66
C TYR A 120 7.92 -9.77 27.28
N ALA A 121 7.09 -10.57 26.60
CA ALA A 121 6.70 -11.91 27.06
C ALA A 121 7.90 -12.87 27.22
N ARG A 122 8.89 -12.79 26.32
CA ARG A 122 10.16 -13.54 26.46
C ARG A 122 10.98 -13.11 27.67
N ALA A 123 10.90 -11.84 28.07
CA ALA A 123 11.55 -11.36 29.29
C ALA A 123 10.82 -11.85 30.54
N GLU A 124 9.48 -11.79 30.56
CA GLU A 124 8.66 -12.29 31.67
C GLU A 124 8.84 -13.79 31.89
N THR A 125 8.80 -14.59 30.82
CA THR A 125 9.04 -16.05 30.90
C THR A 125 10.45 -16.37 31.41
N ARG A 126 11.47 -15.64 30.98
CA ARG A 126 12.83 -15.75 31.55
C ARG A 126 12.88 -15.38 33.02
N ALA A 127 12.16 -14.33 33.44
CA ALA A 127 12.08 -13.96 34.85
C ALA A 127 11.38 -15.06 35.66
N ALA A 128 10.22 -15.55 35.22
CA ALA A 128 9.49 -16.63 35.87
C ALA A 128 10.34 -17.91 35.99
N ALA A 129 11.08 -18.28 34.94
CA ALA A 129 12.02 -19.40 34.97
C ALA A 129 13.14 -19.21 35.99
N ARG A 130 13.58 -17.98 36.31
CA ARG A 130 14.55 -17.73 37.38
C ARG A 130 13.95 -17.92 38.78
N PHE A 131 12.65 -17.63 38.97
CA PHE A 131 11.98 -17.71 40.27
C PHE A 131 11.34 -19.08 40.57
N HIS A 132 11.48 -20.10 39.71
CA HIS A 132 10.91 -21.44 39.96
C HIS A 132 11.55 -22.20 41.15
N THR A 133 12.70 -21.74 41.64
CA THR A 133 13.46 -22.33 42.75
C THR A 133 13.63 -21.30 43.87
N ILE A 134 12.53 -20.85 44.46
CA ILE A 134 12.59 -20.13 45.74
C ILE A 134 13.02 -21.14 46.81
N ASN A 135 14.29 -21.05 47.22
CA ASN A 135 14.81 -21.81 48.35
C ASN A 135 14.28 -21.15 49.63
N VAL A 136 13.18 -21.66 50.18
CA VAL A 136 12.59 -21.18 51.43
C VAL A 136 13.31 -21.87 52.59
N PRO A 137 14.19 -21.19 53.35
CA PRO A 137 15.09 -21.83 54.33
C PRO A 137 14.36 -22.47 55.51
N PHE A 138 13.09 -22.12 55.74
CA PHE A 138 12.25 -22.65 56.82
C PHE A 138 11.28 -23.74 56.36
N ARG A 139 11.27 -24.08 55.06
CA ARG A 139 10.36 -25.09 54.51
C ARG A 139 11.09 -26.41 54.36
N GLU A 140 10.79 -27.38 55.23
CA GLU A 140 11.28 -28.75 55.09
C GLU A 140 10.93 -29.29 53.70
N LYS A 141 11.92 -29.89 53.02
CA LYS A 141 11.71 -30.52 51.72
C LYS A 141 10.73 -31.69 51.89
N ARG A 142 9.62 -31.66 51.15
CA ARG A 142 8.65 -32.78 51.12
C ARG A 142 9.40 -34.08 50.77
N LYS A 143 9.33 -35.09 51.65
CA LYS A 143 9.83 -36.44 51.36
C LYS A 143 9.10 -36.98 50.14
N ARG A 144 9.86 -37.47 49.16
CA ARG A 144 9.37 -37.82 47.81
C ARG A 144 8.62 -39.16 47.75
N SER A 145 8.71 -39.95 48.81
CA SER A 145 8.03 -41.22 48.95
C SER A 145 7.63 -41.43 50.41
N VAL A 146 6.37 -41.78 50.62
CA VAL A 146 5.91 -42.38 51.89
C VAL A 146 6.29 -43.85 51.80
N ASP A 147 7.13 -44.30 52.73
CA ASP A 147 7.49 -45.70 52.83
C ASP A 147 6.37 -46.42 53.61
N TRP A 148 5.57 -47.21 52.91
CA TRP A 148 4.42 -47.91 53.49
C TRP A 148 4.82 -49.18 54.26
N GLY A 149 6.13 -49.46 54.37
CA GLY A 149 6.67 -50.69 54.99
C GLY A 149 6.83 -50.67 56.51
N ALA A 150 6.42 -49.60 57.20
CA ALA A 150 6.44 -49.53 58.66
C ALA A 150 5.03 -49.25 59.19
N ALA A 151 4.21 -50.30 59.23
CA ALA A 151 2.95 -50.38 59.98
C ALA A 151 3.04 -51.55 60.95
#